data_AF-A0A286UUE6-F1
#
_entry.id   AF-A0A286UUE6-F1
#
_cell.length_a   1.000
_cell.length_b   1.000
_cell.length_c   1.000
_cell.angle_alpha   90.00
_cell.angle_beta   90.00
_cell.angle_gamma   90.00
#
_symmetry.space_group_name_H-M   'P 1'
#
loop_
_entity.id
_entity.type
_entity.pdbx_description
1 polymer ?
#
loop_
_entity_poly.entity_id
_entity_poly.type
_entity_poly.pdbx_seq_one_letter_code
_entity_poly.pdbx_strand_id
1 'polypeptide(L)'
;MTSTRELFGGAITAVFPSSYIDASTLRQIPDNQEVLVSPTSDISFIIEVLQRVPPTDPRDAARFHFDSLAHDNDAQFSEVLSVDAPNDNTQPKLNSTPPPILLNGLQRIAKFNHEQSDEVHILLAVYRIANNGLDASDLTRLKETFSAAAVSLKIVDFSLFA
;
A
#
# COMPACT_ATOMS: atom_id res chain seq x y z
N MET A 1 2.84 20.17 5.41
CA MET A 1 4.25 19.72 5.30
C MET A 1 4.26 18.21 5.11
N THR A 2 5.25 17.70 4.38
CA THR A 2 5.57 16.27 4.30
C THR A 2 6.99 16.05 4.83
N SER A 3 7.27 14.82 5.25
CA SER A 3 8.56 14.42 5.82
C SER A 3 8.84 12.96 5.50
N THR A 4 10.10 12.63 5.23
CA THR A 4 10.56 11.23 5.20
C THR A 4 10.35 10.62 6.59
N ARG A 5 9.78 9.43 6.63
CA ARG A 5 9.66 8.58 7.83
C ARG A 5 10.44 7.29 7.61
N GLU A 6 11.12 6.84 8.66
CA GLU A 6 11.67 5.50 8.76
C GLU A 6 10.56 4.53 9.19
N LEU A 7 10.52 3.36 8.56
CA LEU A 7 9.59 2.26 8.83
C LEU A 7 10.41 0.97 9.05
N PHE A 8 9.90 0.04 9.85
CA PHE A 8 10.56 -1.23 10.16
C PHE A 8 12.01 -1.02 10.66
N GLY A 9 12.18 -0.14 11.64
CA GLY A 9 13.50 0.22 12.19
C GLY A 9 14.43 0.96 11.22
N GLY A 10 13.89 1.52 10.13
CA GLY A 10 14.66 2.21 9.08
C GLY A 10 15.00 1.34 7.87
N ALA A 11 14.63 0.05 7.88
CA ALA A 11 14.80 -0.83 6.72
C ALA A 11 13.97 -0.40 5.50
N ILE A 12 12.89 0.37 5.71
CA ILE A 12 12.16 1.09 4.64
C ILE A 12 12.08 2.58 5.01
N THR A 13 12.13 3.46 4.01
CA THR A 13 11.80 4.89 4.18
C THR A 13 10.77 5.34 3.14
N ALA A 14 9.84 6.21 3.52
CA ALA A 14 8.84 6.80 2.62
C ALA A 14 8.41 8.20 3.10
N VAL A 15 7.86 9.03 2.22
CA VAL A 15 7.45 10.42 2.52
C VAL A 15 5.94 10.49 2.77
N PHE A 16 5.57 10.88 3.99
CA PHE A 16 4.16 11.05 4.42
C PHE A 16 3.89 12.51 4.85
N PRO A 17 2.62 12.94 4.97
CA PRO A 17 2.29 14.21 5.61
C PRO A 17 2.69 14.17 7.09
N SER A 18 3.43 15.17 7.55
CA SER A 18 4.06 15.21 8.89
C SER A 18 3.07 15.30 10.07
N SER A 19 1.77 15.32 9.78
CA SER A 19 0.67 15.29 10.75
C SER A 19 0.17 13.88 11.07
N TYR A 20 0.58 12.85 10.32
CA TYR A 20 0.12 11.48 10.57
C TYR A 20 0.78 10.92 11.84
N ILE A 21 -0.03 10.26 12.67
CA ILE A 21 0.37 9.66 13.94
C ILE A 21 0.58 8.16 13.70
N ASP A 22 1.63 7.61 14.29
CA ASP A 22 1.89 6.16 14.27
C ASP A 22 1.02 5.45 15.31
N ALA A 23 0.20 4.51 14.87
CA ALA A 23 -0.71 3.76 15.72
C ALA A 23 0.02 2.82 16.71
N SER A 24 1.29 2.45 16.47
CA SER A 24 2.11 1.68 17.42
C SER A 24 2.28 2.41 18.77
N THR A 25 2.22 3.74 18.75
CA THR A 25 2.29 4.59 19.96
C THR A 25 1.02 4.55 20.82
N LEU A 26 -0.08 4.02 20.26
CA LEU A 26 -1.41 3.98 20.89
C LEU A 26 -1.87 2.54 21.19
N ARG A 27 -1.45 1.57 20.38
CA ARG A 27 -1.77 0.14 20.51
C ARG A 27 -0.66 -0.71 19.92
N GLN A 28 -0.53 -1.97 20.35
CA GLN A 28 0.30 -2.92 19.62
C GLN A 28 -0.27 -3.18 18.21
N ILE A 29 0.64 -3.34 17.26
CA ILE A 29 0.40 -3.77 15.87
C ILE A 29 1.35 -4.94 15.57
N PRO A 30 1.08 -5.80 14.57
CA PRO A 30 1.99 -6.88 14.17
C PRO A 30 3.37 -6.36 13.73
N ASP A 31 4.44 -7.09 14.03
CA ASP A 31 5.82 -6.68 13.69
C ASP A 31 6.07 -6.53 12.17
N ASN A 32 5.24 -7.16 11.34
CA ASN A 32 5.27 -7.03 9.87
C ASN A 32 4.41 -5.86 9.34
N GLN A 33 3.77 -5.07 10.21
CA GLN A 33 2.89 -3.95 9.86
C GLN A 33 3.37 -2.61 10.45
N GLU A 34 3.20 -1.55 9.66
CA GLU A 34 3.37 -0.15 10.06
C GLU A 34 2.08 0.61 9.72
N VAL A 35 1.48 1.31 10.70
CA VAL A 35 0.15 1.90 10.55
C VAL A 35 0.16 3.37 10.95
N LEU A 36 -0.08 4.24 9.97
CA LEU A 36 -0.12 5.70 10.12
C LEU A 36 -1.56 6.19 9.99
N VAL A 37 -2.07 6.94 10.97
CA VAL A 37 -3.43 7.49 10.98
C VAL A 37 -3.44 9.02 10.93
N SER A 38 -4.38 9.60 10.18
CA SER A 38 -4.62 11.04 10.19
C SER A 38 -5.40 11.46 11.45
N PRO A 39 -4.94 12.46 12.23
CA PRO A 39 -5.68 12.99 13.37
C PRO A 39 -6.85 13.91 12.96
N THR A 40 -7.05 14.16 11.66
CA THR A 40 -8.03 15.14 11.14
C THR A 40 -8.92 14.60 10.02
N SER A 41 -8.86 13.31 9.72
CA SER A 41 -9.68 12.66 8.68
C SER A 41 -9.65 11.14 8.83
N ASP A 42 -10.65 10.42 8.34
CA ASP A 42 -10.74 8.95 8.38
C ASP A 42 -9.81 8.24 7.36
N ILE A 43 -8.58 8.75 7.20
CA ILE A 43 -7.56 8.23 6.28
C ILE A 43 -6.42 7.63 7.08
N SER A 44 -5.99 6.44 6.67
CA SER A 44 -4.79 5.79 7.18
C SER A 44 -3.91 5.28 6.03
N PHE A 45 -2.62 5.12 6.31
CA PHE A 45 -1.72 4.30 5.51
C PHE A 45 -1.37 3.06 6.32
N ILE A 46 -1.55 1.89 5.71
CA ILE A 46 -1.11 0.60 6.24
C ILE A 46 -0.02 0.10 5.30
N ILE A 47 1.15 -0.20 5.84
CA ILE A 47 2.28 -0.76 5.11
C ILE A 47 2.54 -2.13 5.73
N GLU A 48 2.53 -3.19 4.92
CA GLU A 48 2.70 -4.56 5.41
C GLU A 48 3.71 -5.34 4.58
N VAL A 49 4.56 -6.11 5.27
CA VAL A 49 5.45 -7.10 4.65
C VAL A 49 4.70 -8.44 4.57
N LEU A 50 4.49 -8.91 3.33
CA LEU A 50 3.77 -10.15 3.00
C LEU A 50 4.63 -11.10 2.16
N GLN A 51 4.29 -12.39 2.21
CA GLN A 51 4.88 -13.40 1.32
C GLN A 51 4.39 -13.23 -0.14
N ARG A 52 5.23 -13.62 -1.09
CA ARG A 52 4.94 -13.48 -2.53
C ARG A 52 3.81 -14.43 -2.98
N VAL A 53 2.69 -13.85 -3.40
CA VAL A 53 1.52 -14.58 -3.89
C VAL A 53 1.76 -15.30 -5.24
N PRO A 54 1.05 -16.42 -5.52
CA PRO A 54 1.26 -17.25 -6.72
C PRO A 54 1.09 -16.58 -8.10
N PRO A 55 0.14 -15.63 -8.33
CA PRO A 55 -0.09 -15.08 -9.67
C PRO A 55 1.17 -14.49 -10.31
N THR A 56 1.46 -14.86 -11.56
CA THR A 56 2.63 -14.37 -12.28
C THR A 56 2.41 -12.95 -12.82
N ASP A 57 1.24 -12.64 -13.37
CA ASP A 57 0.93 -11.27 -13.82
C ASP A 57 0.92 -10.29 -12.62
N PRO A 58 1.58 -9.12 -12.73
CA PRO A 58 1.55 -8.08 -11.70
C PRO A 58 0.14 -7.61 -11.33
N ARG A 59 -0.78 -7.52 -12.29
CA ARG A 59 -2.17 -7.07 -12.09
C ARG A 59 -2.99 -8.10 -11.33
N ASP A 60 -2.82 -9.37 -11.66
CA ASP A 60 -3.50 -10.48 -10.96
C ASP A 60 -2.98 -10.65 -9.54
N ALA A 61 -1.69 -10.38 -9.29
CA ALA A 61 -1.15 -10.33 -7.93
C ALA A 61 -1.77 -9.18 -7.11
N ALA A 62 -1.95 -7.99 -7.69
CA ALA A 62 -2.62 -6.88 -7.01
C ALA A 62 -4.13 -7.15 -6.76
N ARG A 63 -4.81 -7.78 -7.72
CA ARG A 63 -6.20 -8.26 -7.54
C ARG A 63 -6.28 -9.27 -6.39
N PHE A 64 -5.44 -10.30 -6.38
CA PHE A 64 -5.40 -11.29 -5.31
C PHE A 64 -5.26 -10.66 -3.91
N HIS A 65 -4.38 -9.67 -3.73
CA HIS A 65 -4.25 -8.95 -2.46
C HIS A 65 -5.49 -8.10 -2.12
N PHE A 66 -6.11 -7.44 -3.10
CA PHE A 66 -7.34 -6.67 -2.88
C PHE A 66 -8.56 -7.57 -2.57
N ASP A 67 -8.66 -8.73 -3.22
CA ASP A 67 -9.70 -9.74 -3.00
C ASP A 67 -9.51 -10.44 -1.63
N SER A 68 -8.27 -10.66 -1.20
CA SER A 68 -7.94 -11.14 0.16
C SER A 68 -8.38 -10.10 1.21
N LEU A 69 -8.01 -8.83 1.01
CA LEU A 69 -8.44 -7.73 1.89
C LEU A 69 -9.97 -7.56 1.91
N ALA A 70 -10.67 -7.82 0.79
CA ALA A 70 -12.13 -7.83 0.76
C ALA A 70 -12.73 -8.99 1.58
N HIS A 71 -12.09 -10.15 1.57
CA HIS A 71 -12.49 -11.29 2.40
C HIS A 71 -12.25 -11.03 3.89
N ASP A 72 -11.06 -10.55 4.26
CA ASP A 72 -10.68 -10.26 5.65
C ASP A 72 -11.50 -9.11 6.28
N ASN A 73 -12.08 -8.24 5.44
CA ASN A 73 -12.98 -7.15 5.83
C ASN A 73 -14.48 -7.56 5.87
N ASP A 74 -14.84 -8.83 5.58
CA ASP A 74 -16.24 -9.27 5.38
C ASP A 74 -17.02 -8.38 4.37
N ALA A 75 -16.36 -7.96 3.29
CA ALA A 75 -16.93 -6.99 2.34
C ALA A 75 -18.12 -7.58 1.55
N GLN A 76 -19.28 -6.93 1.67
CA GLN A 76 -20.53 -7.30 1.00
C GLN A 76 -20.51 -7.02 -0.50
N PHE A 77 -19.65 -6.10 -0.95
CA PHE A 77 -19.38 -5.78 -2.34
C PHE A 77 -17.93 -5.29 -2.46
N SER A 78 -17.28 -5.64 -3.56
CA SER A 78 -15.89 -5.29 -3.86
C SER A 78 -15.75 -5.03 -5.37
N GLU A 79 -15.16 -3.90 -5.76
CA GLU A 79 -14.96 -3.52 -7.16
C GLU A 79 -13.56 -2.94 -7.39
N VAL A 80 -12.86 -3.45 -8.40
CA VAL A 80 -11.56 -2.92 -8.84
C VAL A 80 -11.78 -1.90 -9.95
N LEU A 81 -11.75 -0.61 -9.61
CA LEU A 81 -11.95 0.50 -10.55
C LEU A 81 -10.82 0.65 -11.57
N SER A 82 -9.57 0.44 -11.14
CA SER A 82 -8.41 0.47 -12.04
C SER A 82 -7.22 -0.30 -11.46
N VAL A 83 -6.48 -1.02 -12.30
CA VAL A 83 -5.15 -1.54 -11.97
C VAL A 83 -4.16 -0.98 -12.99
N ASP A 84 -3.27 -0.11 -12.53
CA ASP A 84 -2.09 0.28 -13.29
C ASP A 84 -0.91 -0.58 -12.83
N ALA A 85 -0.13 -1.09 -13.77
CA ALA A 85 1.01 -1.94 -13.47
C ALA A 85 2.18 -1.58 -14.38
N PRO A 86 3.40 -1.51 -13.80
CA PRO A 86 4.61 -1.14 -14.54
C PRO A 86 4.83 -2.06 -15.74
N ASN A 87 5.16 -1.47 -16.89
CA ASN A 87 5.42 -2.19 -18.13
C ASN A 87 6.91 -2.54 -18.21
N ASP A 88 7.20 -3.85 -18.16
CA ASP A 88 8.49 -4.55 -17.96
C ASP A 88 9.71 -4.12 -18.82
N ASN A 89 9.56 -3.12 -19.71
CA ASN A 89 10.50 -2.81 -20.81
C ASN A 89 11.04 -1.37 -20.84
N THR A 90 10.47 -0.39 -20.13
CA THR A 90 10.63 1.06 -20.48
C THR A 90 11.08 1.98 -19.35
N GLN A 91 11.89 1.48 -18.43
CA GLN A 91 11.85 1.93 -17.03
C GLN A 91 13.27 2.01 -16.39
N PRO A 92 13.53 2.76 -15.28
CA PRO A 92 14.88 2.78 -14.61
C PRO A 92 14.95 2.64 -13.04
N LYS A 93 15.07 1.43 -12.44
CA LYS A 93 14.98 1.13 -10.96
C LYS A 93 15.56 2.22 -10.02
N LEU A 94 14.73 2.83 -9.16
CA LEU A 94 15.19 3.70 -8.07
C LEU A 94 15.70 2.86 -6.89
N ASN A 95 17.03 2.88 -6.70
CA ASN A 95 17.70 2.29 -5.54
C ASN A 95 17.32 0.82 -5.27
N SER A 96 17.26 0.00 -6.34
CA SER A 96 16.88 -1.43 -6.31
C SER A 96 15.43 -1.76 -5.89
N THR A 97 14.67 -0.79 -5.38
CA THR A 97 13.24 -0.95 -5.08
C THR A 97 12.47 -1.15 -6.41
N PRO A 98 11.53 -2.11 -6.51
CA PRO A 98 10.71 -2.27 -7.70
C PRO A 98 9.62 -1.18 -7.76
N PRO A 99 9.14 -0.76 -8.94
CA PRO A 99 7.93 0.05 -9.03
C PRO A 99 6.72 -0.68 -8.42
N PRO A 100 5.80 0.04 -7.75
CA PRO A 100 4.56 -0.54 -7.26
C PRO A 100 3.59 -0.82 -8.42
N ILE A 101 2.80 -1.89 -8.28
CA ILE A 101 1.52 -2.03 -8.98
C ILE A 101 0.48 -1.22 -8.20
N LEU A 102 -0.23 -0.32 -8.87
CA LEU A 102 -1.20 0.58 -8.25
C LEU A 102 -2.63 0.12 -8.56
N LEU A 103 -3.36 -0.31 -7.54
CA LEU A 103 -4.76 -0.68 -7.61
C LEU A 103 -5.62 0.38 -6.90
N ASN A 104 -6.72 0.76 -7.52
CA ASN A 104 -7.78 1.58 -6.93
C ASN A 104 -9.08 0.77 -6.95
N GLY A 105 -9.73 0.63 -5.80
CA GLY A 105 -10.95 -0.16 -5.67
C GLY A 105 -11.86 0.33 -4.55
N LEU A 106 -13.11 -0.13 -4.60
CA LEU A 106 -14.15 0.15 -3.62
C LEU A 106 -14.50 -1.13 -2.87
N GLN A 107 -14.66 -1.04 -1.56
CA GLN A 107 -15.26 -2.09 -0.75
C GLN A 107 -16.45 -1.54 0.02
N ARG A 108 -17.49 -2.36 0.19
CA ARG A 108 -18.68 -2.04 0.98
C ARG A 108 -18.73 -2.95 2.19
N ILE A 109 -18.52 -2.40 3.38
CA ILE A 109 -18.27 -3.14 4.61
C ILE A 109 -19.37 -2.80 5.62
N ALA A 110 -20.04 -3.82 6.16
CA ALA A 110 -20.99 -3.62 7.25
C ALA A 110 -20.29 -3.79 8.60
N LYS A 111 -20.26 -2.73 9.40
CA LYS A 111 -19.81 -2.82 10.79
C LYS A 111 -20.81 -3.66 11.60
N PHE A 112 -20.28 -4.57 12.43
CA PHE A 112 -21.04 -5.54 13.23
C PHE A 112 -22.40 -5.00 13.73
N ASN A 113 -23.49 -5.72 13.38
CA ASN A 113 -24.89 -5.43 13.73
C ASN A 113 -25.52 -4.13 13.17
N HIS A 114 -24.94 -3.47 12.16
CA HIS A 114 -25.64 -2.39 11.43
C HIS A 114 -26.07 -2.83 10.02
N GLU A 115 -27.32 -2.52 9.64
CA GLU A 115 -27.82 -2.70 8.27
C GLU A 115 -27.19 -1.70 7.28
N GLN A 116 -26.67 -0.57 7.78
CA GLN A 116 -25.99 0.42 6.96
C GLN A 116 -24.52 0.05 6.77
N SER A 117 -24.17 -0.31 5.54
CA SER A 117 -22.80 -0.54 5.10
C SER A 117 -22.08 0.76 4.78
N ASP A 118 -20.82 0.89 5.22
CA ASP A 118 -19.94 1.97 4.80
C ASP A 118 -19.27 1.65 3.46
N GLU A 119 -18.98 2.66 2.65
CA GLU A 119 -18.15 2.54 1.45
C GLU A 119 -16.72 3.01 1.76
N VAL A 120 -15.74 2.15 1.48
CA VAL A 120 -14.32 2.39 1.73
C VAL A 120 -13.57 2.41 0.40
N HIS A 121 -12.92 3.53 0.12
CA HIS A 121 -12.07 3.71 -1.07
C HIS A 121 -10.66 3.25 -0.73
N ILE A 122 -10.17 2.22 -1.40
CA ILE A 122 -8.88 1.58 -1.12
C ILE A 122 -7.92 1.85 -2.28
N LEU A 123 -6.80 2.49 -1.93
CA LEU A 123 -5.63 2.63 -2.78
C LEU A 123 -4.58 1.63 -2.29
N LEU A 124 -4.18 0.71 -3.16
CA LEU A 124 -3.26 -0.40 -2.85
C LEU A 124 -2.02 -0.32 -3.74
N ALA A 125 -0.83 -0.41 -3.14
CA ALA A 125 0.46 -0.39 -3.82
C ALA A 125 1.23 -1.68 -3.51
N VAL A 126 1.43 -2.53 -4.52
CA VAL A 126 2.09 -3.84 -4.35
C VAL A 126 3.51 -3.81 -4.93
N TYR A 127 4.51 -4.01 -4.06
CA TYR A 127 5.93 -4.04 -4.42
C TYR A 127 6.40 -5.48 -4.59
N ARG A 128 6.53 -5.95 -5.84
CA ARG A 128 7.00 -7.31 -6.10
C ARG A 128 8.52 -7.36 -6.14
N ILE A 129 9.14 -7.57 -4.97
CA ILE A 129 10.59 -7.67 -4.85
C ILE A 129 11.12 -8.84 -5.70
N ALA A 130 12.03 -8.50 -6.61
CA ALA A 130 12.75 -9.39 -7.50
C ALA A 130 14.11 -8.76 -7.87
N ASN A 131 15.11 -9.61 -8.13
CA ASN A 131 16.44 -9.17 -8.54
C ASN A 131 16.38 -8.59 -9.96
N ASN A 132 16.62 -7.28 -10.09
CA ASN A 132 16.40 -6.48 -11.32
C ASN A 132 14.89 -6.51 -11.74
N GLY A 133 14.28 -5.78 -12.69
CA GLY A 133 14.30 -4.35 -13.06
C GLY A 133 13.01 -3.59 -12.60
N LEU A 134 12.46 -2.53 -13.24
CA LEU A 134 12.91 -1.12 -13.42
C LEU A 134 11.67 -0.14 -13.22
N ASP A 135 11.80 1.20 -13.06
CA ASP A 135 10.79 2.21 -12.54
C ASP A 135 9.69 2.94 -13.41
N ALA A 136 8.70 3.55 -12.69
CA ALA A 136 7.90 4.78 -13.00
C ALA A 136 6.69 4.68 -13.99
N SER A 137 5.57 5.46 -13.92
CA SER A 137 4.94 6.47 -13.00
C SER A 137 3.62 7.00 -13.66
N ASP A 138 2.59 7.71 -13.12
CA ASP A 138 2.06 8.23 -11.83
C ASP A 138 0.61 8.81 -12.12
N LEU A 139 -0.25 9.18 -11.12
CA LEU A 139 -1.27 10.30 -11.24
C LEU A 139 -2.14 10.62 -9.97
N THR A 140 -2.27 11.92 -9.66
CA THR A 140 -3.18 12.73 -8.78
C THR A 140 -4.57 12.20 -8.27
N ARG A 141 -5.21 12.68 -7.18
CA ARG A 141 -4.88 13.78 -6.23
C ARG A 141 -5.12 13.52 -4.72
N LEU A 142 -6.10 12.72 -4.30
CA LEU A 142 -5.91 11.93 -3.07
C LEU A 142 -4.79 10.90 -3.30
N LYS A 143 -4.69 10.43 -4.55
CA LYS A 143 -3.51 9.80 -5.11
C LYS A 143 -2.26 10.70 -5.19
N GLU A 144 -2.29 12.04 -5.00
CA GLU A 144 -1.02 12.80 -4.86
C GLU A 144 -0.33 12.36 -3.57
N THR A 145 -1.02 12.33 -2.43
CA THR A 145 -0.43 11.89 -1.16
C THR A 145 -0.08 10.41 -1.18
N PHE A 146 -0.98 9.56 -1.69
CA PHE A 146 -0.74 8.12 -1.75
C PHE A 146 0.35 7.75 -2.77
N SER A 147 0.37 8.34 -3.98
CA SER A 147 1.44 8.11 -4.96
C SER A 147 2.75 8.75 -4.51
N ALA A 148 2.74 9.92 -3.85
CA ALA A 148 3.95 10.47 -3.25
C ALA A 148 4.53 9.52 -2.18
N ALA A 149 3.70 8.96 -1.29
CA ALA A 149 4.13 7.94 -0.34
C ALA A 149 4.65 6.68 -1.07
N ALA A 150 3.94 6.20 -2.09
CA ALA A 150 4.28 4.96 -2.80
C ALA A 150 5.55 5.09 -3.68
N VAL A 151 5.69 6.17 -4.43
CA VAL A 151 6.83 6.44 -5.33
C VAL A 151 8.06 6.92 -4.53
N SER A 152 7.87 7.49 -3.33
CA SER A 152 8.99 7.79 -2.42
C SER A 152 9.43 6.62 -1.55
N LEU A 153 8.67 5.52 -1.51
CA LEU A 153 9.02 4.32 -0.76
C LEU A 153 10.31 3.72 -1.30
N LYS A 154 11.27 3.54 -0.41
CA LYS A 154 12.61 2.99 -0.69
C LYS A 154 12.91 1.93 0.34
N ILE A 155 13.26 0.74 -0.14
CA ILE A 155 13.90 -0.28 0.69
C ILE A 155 15.35 0.17 0.90
N VAL A 156 15.73 0.33 2.17
CA VAL A 156 17.08 0.72 2.61
C VAL A 156 17.88 -0.53 3.01
N ASP A 157 17.22 -1.49 3.66
CA ASP A 157 17.79 -2.81 3.96
C ASP A 157 16.85 -3.92 3.45
N PHE A 158 17.41 -4.84 2.68
CA PHE A 158 16.71 -6.01 2.15
C PHE A 158 16.77 -7.22 3.10
N SER A 159 17.52 -7.16 4.22
CA SER A 159 17.55 -8.20 5.25
C SER A 159 16.18 -8.43 5.93
N LEU A 160 15.30 -7.42 5.86
CA LEU A 160 13.88 -7.48 6.27
C LEU A 160 13.08 -8.59 5.57
N PHE A 161 13.55 -9.11 4.43
CA PHE A 161 12.85 -10.09 3.60
C PHE A 161 13.60 -11.45 3.47
N ALA A 162 14.55 -11.73 4.38
CA ALA A 162 15.44 -12.89 4.34
C ALA A 162 14.98 -14.10 5.17
#